data_AF-A0A9E3K0K9-F1
#
_entry.id   AF-A0A9E3K0K9-F1
#
_cell.length_a   1.000
_cell.length_b   1.000
_cell.length_c   1.000
_cell.angle_alpha   90.00
_cell.angle_beta   90.00
_cell.angle_gamma   90.00
#
_symmetry.space_group_name_H-M   'P 1'
#
loop_
_entity.id
_entity.type
_entity.pdbx_description
1 polymer ?
#
loop_
_entity_poly.entity_id
_entity_poly.type
_entity_poly.pdbx_seq_one_letter_code
_entity_poly.pdbx_strand_id
1 'polypeptide(L)'
;MSVYDKLNELNITLAAPATPAAAYVMYAQTGNLVFLSGHISKNADGTVNTGLLGRDKTTEQGKAAARAVAIDLIGTLQAAVGGDLNRVKRIVKVMSLVASTPDYTE
;
A
#
# COMPACT_ATOMS: atom_id res chain seq x y z
N MET A 1 12.04 8.11 -18.20
CA MET A 1 11.82 8.44 -16.77
C MET A 1 11.59 7.13 -16.04
N SER A 2 12.45 6.83 -15.08
CA SER A 2 12.33 5.63 -14.24
C SER A 2 11.22 5.84 -13.20
N VAL A 3 10.71 4.74 -12.63
CA VAL A 3 9.81 4.81 -11.47
C VAL A 3 10.45 5.53 -10.29
N TYR A 4 11.77 5.42 -10.13
CA TYR A 4 12.52 6.06 -9.04
C TYR A 4 12.59 7.58 -9.19
N ASP A 5 12.67 8.09 -10.42
CA ASP A 5 12.59 9.54 -10.67
C ASP A 5 11.26 10.07 -10.12
N LYS A 6 10.16 9.34 -10.37
CA LYS A 6 8.84 9.75 -9.89
C LYS A 6 8.69 9.65 -8.37
N LEU A 7 9.26 8.62 -7.75
CA LEU A 7 9.28 8.50 -6.29
C LEU A 7 10.05 9.66 -5.65
N ASN A 8 11.18 10.05 -6.24
CA ASN A 8 11.98 11.19 -5.78
C ASN A 8 11.21 12.51 -5.92
N GLU A 9 10.57 12.77 -7.07
CA GLU A 9 9.72 13.96 -7.27
C GLU A 9 8.60 14.08 -6.22
N LEU A 10 8.05 12.93 -5.80
CA LEU A 10 6.96 12.86 -4.83
C LEU A 10 7.43 12.80 -3.38
N ASN A 11 8.75 12.89 -3.15
CA ASN A 11 9.40 12.73 -1.84
C ASN A 11 8.97 11.42 -1.14
N ILE A 12 8.95 10.31 -1.88
CA ILE A 12 8.59 8.99 -1.37
C ILE A 12 9.86 8.15 -1.17
N THR A 13 10.05 7.67 0.04
CA THR A 13 11.03 6.62 0.37
C THR A 13 10.29 5.31 0.59
N LEU A 14 10.80 4.23 0.00
CA LEU A 14 10.24 2.90 0.17
C LEU A 14 10.94 2.19 1.33
N ALA A 15 10.15 1.66 2.26
CA ALA A 15 10.65 0.81 3.33
C ALA A 15 10.72 -0.66 2.87
N ALA A 16 11.56 -1.44 3.56
CA ALA A 16 11.51 -2.90 3.43
C ALA A 16 10.12 -3.42 3.82
N PRO A 17 9.67 -4.56 3.24
CA PRO A 17 8.38 -5.14 3.59
C PRO A 17 8.29 -5.40 5.09
N ALA A 18 7.13 -5.11 5.69
CA ALA A 18 6.86 -5.47 7.07
C ALA A 18 6.91 -7.00 7.27
N THR A 19 7.24 -7.44 8.48
CA THR A 19 7.10 -8.85 8.85
C THR A 19 5.61 -9.26 8.79
N PRO A 20 5.26 -10.44 8.24
CA PRO A 20 3.89 -10.93 8.25
C PRO A 20 3.31 -10.98 9.67
N ALA A 21 2.04 -10.61 9.82
CA ALA A 21 1.37 -10.60 11.12
C ALA A 21 0.97 -12.00 11.62
N ALA A 22 0.97 -13.00 10.74
CA ALA A 22 0.59 -14.39 11.03
C ALA A 22 1.26 -15.34 10.02
N ALA A 23 0.79 -16.58 9.93
CA ALA A 23 1.29 -17.61 9.02
C ALA A 23 0.92 -17.36 7.53
N TYR A 24 1.39 -16.24 6.97
CA TYR A 24 1.29 -15.87 5.56
C TYR A 24 2.57 -15.14 5.11
N VAL A 25 2.68 -14.86 3.81
CA VAL A 25 3.82 -14.13 3.22
C VAL A 25 3.38 -12.77 2.69
N MET A 26 4.28 -11.78 2.65
CA MET A 26 3.92 -10.44 2.17
C MET A 26 3.66 -10.38 0.66
N TYR A 27 4.18 -11.33 -0.09
CA TYR A 27 3.85 -11.53 -1.49
C TYR A 27 4.03 -13.00 -1.90
N ALA A 28 3.33 -13.40 -2.94
CA ALA A 28 3.53 -14.66 -3.64
C ALA A 28 3.57 -14.41 -5.15
N GLN A 29 4.29 -15.24 -5.89
CA GLN A 29 4.42 -15.11 -7.34
C GLN A 29 4.01 -16.41 -8.04
N THR A 30 3.24 -16.29 -9.12
CA THR A 30 2.93 -17.39 -10.04
C THR A 30 3.12 -16.92 -11.48
N GLY A 31 4.04 -17.56 -12.20
CA GLY A 31 4.52 -17.06 -13.49
C GLY A 31 4.99 -15.60 -13.40
N ASN A 32 4.34 -14.72 -14.16
CA ASN A 32 4.65 -13.28 -14.20
C ASN A 32 3.72 -12.41 -13.34
N LEU A 33 2.85 -13.03 -12.53
CA LEU A 33 1.94 -12.33 -11.64
C LEU A 33 2.47 -12.35 -10.21
N VAL A 34 2.65 -11.16 -9.63
CA VAL A 34 2.96 -10.96 -8.21
C VAL A 34 1.67 -10.57 -7.50
N PHE A 35 1.31 -11.32 -6.48
CA PHE A 35 0.19 -11.06 -5.58
C PHE A 35 0.75 -10.53 -4.27
N LEU A 36 0.37 -9.31 -3.89
CA LEU A 36 0.74 -8.73 -2.60
C LEU A 36 -0.35 -9.07 -1.57
N SER A 37 0.08 -9.36 -0.35
CA SER A 37 -0.83 -9.43 0.80
C SER A 37 -1.35 -8.04 1.17
N GLY A 38 -2.42 -7.98 1.97
CA GLY A 38 -3.00 -6.71 2.39
C GLY A 38 -2.07 -5.90 3.30
N HIS A 39 -2.10 -4.58 3.12
CA HIS A 39 -1.40 -3.61 3.97
C HIS A 39 -2.42 -2.73 4.68
N ILE A 40 -2.07 -2.30 5.89
CA ILE A 40 -2.91 -1.46 6.75
C ILE A 40 -2.14 -0.18 7.06
N SER A 41 -2.83 0.95 6.99
CA SER A 41 -2.24 2.24 7.34
C SER A 41 -1.88 2.29 8.83
N LYS A 42 -0.73 2.89 9.13
CA LYS A 42 -0.27 3.15 10.49
C LYS A 42 -0.15 4.65 10.73
N ASN A 43 -0.35 5.06 11.97
CA ASN A 43 -0.04 6.41 12.43
C ASN A 43 1.48 6.57 12.57
N ALA A 44 1.93 7.81 12.78
CA ALA A 44 3.36 8.12 12.93
C ALA A 44 4.01 7.42 14.13
N ASP A 45 3.24 7.09 15.17
CA ASP A 45 3.68 6.32 16.35
C ASP A 45 3.71 4.80 16.12
N GLY A 46 3.38 4.33 14.90
CA GLY A 46 3.36 2.92 14.52
C GLY A 46 2.06 2.19 14.88
N THR A 47 1.12 2.82 15.58
CA THR A 47 -0.20 2.24 15.86
C THR A 47 -1.04 2.12 14.59
N VAL A 48 -1.98 1.18 14.56
CA VAL A 48 -2.90 1.03 13.41
C VAL A 48 -3.81 2.26 13.32
N ASN A 49 -3.96 2.81 12.11
CA ASN A 49 -4.88 3.91 11.87
C ASN A 49 -6.31 3.37 11.75
N THR A 50 -7.06 3.46 12.84
CA THR A 50 -8.44 2.96 12.97
C THR A 50 -9.48 4.08 12.80
N GLY A 51 -10.72 3.69 12.50
CA GLY A 51 -11.89 4.57 12.39
C GLY A 51 -12.68 4.30 11.11
N LEU A 52 -13.90 4.86 11.03
CA LEU A 52 -14.75 4.82 9.84
C LEU A 52 -14.77 6.17 9.12
N LEU A 53 -14.66 6.16 7.80
CA LEU A 53 -15.05 7.31 6.99
C LEU A 53 -16.55 7.58 7.15
N GLY A 54 -16.93 8.87 7.20
CA GLY A 54 -18.30 9.30 7.47
C GLY A 54 -18.66 9.40 8.96
N ARG A 55 -17.79 8.91 9.86
CA ARG A 55 -17.97 9.08 11.32
C ARG A 55 -16.73 9.59 12.03
N ASP A 56 -15.61 8.86 11.93
CA ASP A 56 -14.39 9.12 12.69
C ASP A 56 -13.32 9.82 11.84
N LYS A 57 -13.44 9.74 10.50
CA LYS A 57 -12.43 10.19 9.55
C LYS A 57 -13.07 10.97 8.38
N THR A 58 -12.35 11.96 7.89
CA THR A 58 -12.69 12.69 6.66
C THR A 58 -12.12 12.01 5.41
N THR A 59 -12.67 12.33 4.24
CA THR A 59 -12.19 11.84 2.93
C THR A 59 -10.72 12.15 2.70
N GLU A 60 -10.26 13.35 3.08
CA GLU A 60 -8.86 13.73 3.00
C GLU A 60 -7.96 12.90 3.91
N GLN A 61 -8.41 12.59 5.13
CA GLN A 61 -7.69 11.66 6.01
C GLN A 61 -7.65 10.24 5.44
N GLY A 62 -8.74 9.80 4.79
CA GLY A 62 -8.81 8.54 4.05
C GLY A 62 -7.81 8.49 2.89
N LYS A 63 -7.74 9.55 2.07
CA LYS A 63 -6.77 9.68 0.98
C LYS A 63 -5.32 9.62 1.49
N ALA A 64 -5.02 10.32 2.59
CA ALA A 64 -3.70 10.27 3.21
C ALA A 64 -3.34 8.85 3.70
N ALA A 65 -4.30 8.15 4.35
CA ALA A 65 -4.13 6.77 4.77
C ALA A 65 -3.92 5.81 3.59
N ALA A 66 -4.71 5.95 2.52
CA ALA A 66 -4.56 5.16 1.30
C ALA A 66 -3.21 5.41 0.61
N ARG A 67 -2.72 6.66 0.60
CA ARG A 67 -1.38 7.00 0.09
C ARG A 67 -0.28 6.29 0.87
N ALA A 68 -0.36 6.27 2.19
CA ALA A 68 0.61 5.55 3.03
C ALA A 68 0.61 4.04 2.72
N VAL A 69 -0.57 3.42 2.63
CA VAL A 69 -0.73 2.01 2.26
C VAL A 69 -0.15 1.72 0.86
N ALA A 70 -0.39 2.59 -0.11
CA ALA A 70 0.15 2.43 -1.47
C ALA A 70 1.68 2.46 -1.49
N ILE A 71 2.31 3.31 -0.65
CA ILE A 71 3.77 3.37 -0.53
C ILE A 71 4.32 2.06 0.04
N ASP A 72 3.69 1.51 1.09
CA ASP A 72 4.10 0.23 1.69
C ASP A 72 3.92 -0.95 0.72
N LEU A 73 2.85 -0.93 -0.08
CA LEU A 73 2.62 -1.89 -1.16
C LEU A 73 3.73 -1.83 -2.20
N ILE A 74 4.16 -0.62 -2.62
CA ILE A 74 5.24 -0.45 -3.59
C ILE A 74 6.58 -0.93 -3.00
N GLY A 75 6.85 -0.70 -1.72
CA GLY A 75 8.03 -1.27 -1.04
C GLY A 75 8.02 -2.80 -1.04
N THR A 76 6.85 -3.39 -0.82
CA THR A 76 6.68 -4.85 -0.92
C THR A 76 6.85 -5.37 -2.34
N LEU A 77 6.32 -4.65 -3.32
CA LEU A 77 6.49 -4.95 -4.73
C LEU A 77 7.96 -4.89 -5.14
N GLN A 78 8.71 -3.89 -4.67
CA GLN A 78 10.14 -3.76 -4.92
C GLN A 78 10.89 -5.00 -4.46
N ALA A 79 10.63 -5.46 -3.22
CA ALA A 79 11.22 -6.69 -2.71
C ALA A 79 10.82 -7.92 -3.55
N ALA A 80 9.55 -8.01 -3.95
CA ALA A 80 9.04 -9.12 -4.77
C ALA A 80 9.70 -9.21 -6.15
N VAL A 81 10.10 -8.07 -6.73
CA VAL A 81 10.82 -8.03 -8.01
C VAL A 81 12.34 -7.95 -7.83
N GLY A 82 12.87 -8.42 -6.71
CA GLY A 82 14.32 -8.53 -6.48
C GLY A 82 15.03 -7.19 -6.39
N GLY A 83 14.35 -6.14 -5.93
CA GLY A 83 14.94 -4.82 -5.66
C GLY A 83 14.75 -3.78 -6.77
N ASP A 84 14.35 -4.18 -7.98
CA ASP A 84 14.22 -3.27 -9.14
C ASP A 84 12.78 -3.17 -9.66
N LEU A 85 12.11 -2.07 -9.31
CA LEU A 85 10.74 -1.78 -9.73
C LEU A 85 10.59 -1.59 -11.24
N ASN A 86 11.66 -1.35 -12.01
CA ASN A 86 11.58 -1.25 -13.47
C ASN A 86 11.25 -2.60 -14.14
N ARG A 87 11.33 -3.70 -13.39
CA ARG A 87 10.87 -5.03 -13.83
C ARG A 87 9.35 -5.14 -13.90
N VAL A 88 8.61 -4.29 -13.18
CA VAL A 88 7.15 -4.28 -13.20
C VAL A 88 6.64 -3.73 -14.53
N LYS A 89 5.84 -4.52 -15.25
CA LYS A 89 5.29 -4.10 -16.56
C LYS A 89 3.95 -3.40 -16.47
N ARG A 90 3.10 -3.79 -15.52
CA ARG A 90 1.76 -3.24 -15.33
C ARG A 90 1.21 -3.62 -13.97
N ILE A 91 0.49 -2.69 -13.34
CA ILE A 91 -0.44 -3.02 -12.25
C ILE A 91 -1.75 -3.45 -12.89
N VAL A 92 -2.06 -4.74 -12.85
CA VAL A 92 -3.25 -5.32 -13.52
C VAL A 92 -4.51 -5.23 -12.68
N LYS A 93 -4.38 -5.09 -11.36
CA LYS A 93 -5.48 -4.96 -10.40
C LYS A 93 -5.01 -4.22 -9.16
N VAL A 94 -5.86 -3.35 -8.62
CA VAL A 94 -5.75 -2.79 -7.28
C VAL A 94 -7.06 -3.09 -6.56
N MET A 95 -6.97 -3.60 -5.33
CA MET A 95 -8.13 -3.81 -4.46
C MET A 95 -7.94 -2.96 -3.22
N SER A 96 -8.93 -2.14 -2.90
CA SER A 96 -8.95 -1.31 -1.70
C SER A 96 -10.20 -1.65 -0.90
N LEU A 97 -10.04 -1.85 0.41
CA LEU A 97 -11.12 -2.07 1.35
C LEU A 97 -11.12 -0.90 2.32
N VAL A 98 -12.19 -0.13 2.30
CA VAL A 98 -12.29 1.11 3.08
C VAL A 98 -13.34 0.92 4.16
N ALA A 99 -12.93 1.12 5.41
CA ALA A 99 -13.85 1.08 6.54
C ALA A 99 -14.66 2.39 6.56
N SER A 100 -15.95 2.29 6.27
CA SER A 100 -16.86 3.43 6.11
C SER A 100 -18.20 3.15 6.77
N THR A 101 -18.95 4.20 7.11
CA THR A 101 -20.36 4.05 7.46
C THR A 101 -21.18 3.60 6.23
N PRO A 102 -22.35 2.95 6.42
CA PRO A 102 -23.15 2.44 5.30
C PRO A 102 -23.63 3.52 4.31
N ASP A 103 -23.73 4.76 4.76
CA ASP A 103 -24.20 5.94 4.01
C ASP A 103 -23.08 6.78 3.40
N TYR A 104 -21.81 6.47 3.68
CA TYR A 104 -20.68 7.22 3.15
C TYR A 104 -20.34 6.77 1.72
N THR A 105 -20.41 7.70 0.77
CA THR A 105 -20.24 7.44 -0.67
C THR A 105 -19.34 8.45 -1.40
N GLU A 106 -18.55 9.24 -0.64
CA GLU A 106 -17.56 10.16 -1.23
C GLU A 106 -16.30 9.43 -1.74
#